data_AF-A0A7V5WLY4-F1
#
_entry.id   AF-A0A7V5WLY4-F1
#
_cell.length_a   1.000
_cell.length_b   1.000
_cell.length_c   1.000
_cell.angle_alpha   90.00
_cell.angle_beta   90.00
_cell.angle_gamma   90.00
#
_symmetry.space_group_name_H-M   'P 1'
#
loop_
_entity.id
_entity.type
_entity.pdbx_description
1 polymer ?
#
loop_
_entity_poly.entity_id
_entity_poly.type
_entity_poly.pdbx_seq_one_letter_code
_entity_poly.pdbx_strand_id
1 'polypeptide(L)'
;MLELIQSFVTTAQTNIKREYPNHLHLYLLKENSSCSPKDLHPIFYGCLDWHSSVHNHWLLAKAVRLYPKAGFAKEAISFLQSQLTKEKIQQETQSFLPRLGYERPYGWAWYLALVAELATHPNKDLQALADNLAELEVLVIKRFSNYLDSLIFPINSGKHDQTAFSIGLA
;
A
#
# COMPACT_ATOMS: atom_id res chain seq x y z
N MET A 1 -15.21 -21.59 -4.55
CA MET A 1 -14.07 -20.71 -4.91
C MET A 1 -14.48 -19.25 -4.93
N LEU A 2 -15.49 -18.83 -5.69
CA LEU A 2 -15.94 -17.43 -5.74
C LEU A 2 -16.43 -16.88 -4.38
N GLU A 3 -17.13 -17.68 -3.59
CA GLU A 3 -17.56 -17.29 -2.22
C GLU A 3 -16.39 -17.00 -1.28
N LEU A 4 -15.31 -17.77 -1.37
CA LEU A 4 -14.10 -17.55 -0.58
C LEU A 4 -13.43 -16.23 -0.99
N ILE A 5 -13.34 -15.95 -2.29
CA ILE A 5 -12.82 -14.67 -2.80
C ILE A 5 -13.70 -13.51 -2.35
N GLN A 6 -15.02 -13.65 -2.40
CA GLN A 6 -15.95 -12.66 -1.89
C GLN A 6 -15.71 -12.38 -0.40
N SER A 7 -15.46 -13.42 0.40
CA SER A 7 -15.11 -13.25 1.82
C SER A 7 -13.82 -12.43 2.00
N PHE A 8 -12.76 -12.73 1.24
CA PHE A 8 -11.52 -11.94 1.31
C PHE A 8 -11.71 -10.49 0.88
N VAL A 9 -12.48 -10.24 -0.19
CA VAL A 9 -12.81 -8.89 -0.65
C VAL A 9 -13.58 -8.11 0.42
N THR A 10 -14.60 -8.72 1.02
CA THR A 10 -15.38 -8.09 2.09
C THR A 10 -14.51 -7.77 3.31
N THR A 11 -13.61 -8.68 3.70
CA THR A 11 -12.66 -8.44 4.80
C THR A 11 -11.71 -7.29 4.46
N ALA A 12 -11.15 -7.26 3.26
CA ALA A 12 -10.28 -6.18 2.81
C ALA A 12 -11.02 -4.82 2.84
N GLN A 13 -12.21 -4.74 2.24
CA GLN A 13 -13.05 -3.52 2.23
C GLN A 13 -13.41 -3.04 3.64
N THR A 14 -13.63 -3.95 4.58
CA THR A 14 -13.91 -3.62 5.98
C THR A 14 -12.67 -3.05 6.66
N ASN A 15 -11.52 -3.72 6.50
CA ASN A 15 -10.30 -3.36 7.21
C ASN A 15 -9.71 -2.03 6.71
N ILE A 16 -9.67 -1.79 5.40
CA ILE A 16 -9.10 -0.55 4.82
C ILE A 16 -9.88 0.71 5.21
N LYS A 17 -11.13 0.57 5.70
CA LYS A 17 -11.94 1.69 6.21
C LYS A 17 -11.83 1.84 7.73
N ARG A 18 -11.29 0.85 8.43
CA ARG A 18 -11.23 0.79 9.89
C ARG A 18 -9.95 1.45 10.39
N GLU A 19 -10.11 2.59 11.03
CA GLU A 19 -9.00 3.40 11.53
C GLU A 19 -8.37 2.86 12.81
N TYR A 20 -9.14 2.29 13.76
CA TYR A 20 -8.61 1.83 15.05
C TYR A 20 -8.94 0.35 15.36
N PRO A 21 -8.06 -0.38 16.08
CA PRO A 21 -6.72 0.05 16.53
C PRO A 21 -5.73 0.23 15.37
N ASN A 22 -4.76 1.13 15.52
CA ASN A 22 -3.71 1.38 14.55
C ASN A 22 -2.33 1.37 15.20
N HIS A 23 -1.35 0.82 14.51
CA HIS A 23 0.05 0.75 14.87
C HIS A 23 0.84 1.70 13.97
N LEU A 24 1.02 2.92 14.48
CA LEU A 24 1.80 3.96 13.81
C LEU A 24 3.27 3.89 14.27
N HIS A 25 4.15 3.44 13.38
CA HIS A 25 5.59 3.46 13.63
C HIS A 25 6.18 4.83 13.24
N LEU A 26 6.13 5.80 14.15
CA LEU A 26 6.58 7.17 13.89
C LEU A 26 7.87 7.51 14.66
N TYR A 27 8.85 8.04 13.95
CA TYR A 27 9.94 8.81 14.56
C TYR A 27 9.50 10.27 14.69
N LEU A 28 9.42 10.77 15.93
CA LEU A 28 9.07 12.17 16.21
C LEU A 28 10.35 13.02 16.21
N LEU A 29 10.48 13.91 15.24
CA LEU A 29 11.64 14.81 15.09
C LEU A 29 11.45 16.16 15.79
N LYS A 30 10.21 16.51 16.12
CA LYS A 30 9.80 17.70 16.86
C LYS A 30 8.48 17.43 17.56
N GLU A 31 8.10 18.33 18.46
CA GLU A 31 6.75 18.34 19.01
C GLU A 31 5.74 18.42 17.85
N ASN A 32 4.86 17.43 17.78
CA ASN A 32 3.88 17.32 16.74
C ASN A 32 2.51 17.33 17.40
N SER A 33 1.60 18.17 16.91
CA SER A 33 0.19 18.08 17.26
C SER A 33 -0.28 16.65 16.98
N SER A 34 -1.09 16.06 17.87
CA SER A 34 -1.58 14.70 17.67
C SER A 34 -2.34 14.62 16.34
N CYS A 35 -1.79 13.90 15.37
CA CYS A 35 -2.46 13.59 14.12
C CYS A 35 -3.04 12.17 14.21
N SER A 36 -4.29 11.99 13.79
CA SER A 36 -4.87 10.65 13.67
C SER A 36 -4.14 9.83 12.57
N PRO A 37 -4.24 8.49 12.55
CA PRO A 37 -3.74 7.69 11.44
C PRO A 37 -4.23 8.20 10.08
N LYS A 38 -5.50 8.61 10.00
CA LYS A 38 -6.10 9.13 8.76
C LYS A 38 -5.55 10.49 8.33
N ASP A 39 -5.21 11.36 9.28
CA ASP A 39 -4.56 12.65 8.97
C ASP A 39 -3.14 12.45 8.42
N LEU A 40 -2.43 11.41 8.90
CA LEU A 40 -1.07 11.09 8.45
C LEU A 40 -1.05 10.33 7.11
N HIS A 41 -2.01 9.41 6.92
CA HIS A 41 -2.06 8.46 5.81
C HIS A 41 -3.47 8.42 5.20
N PRO A 42 -3.86 9.40 4.38
CA PRO A 42 -5.26 9.54 3.93
C PRO A 42 -5.78 8.38 3.07
N ILE A 43 -4.90 7.50 2.58
CA ILE A 43 -5.23 6.31 1.79
C ILE A 43 -5.04 5.07 2.65
N PHE A 44 -3.87 4.95 3.27
CA PHE A 44 -3.42 3.72 3.90
C PHE A 44 -3.52 3.76 5.43
N TYR A 45 -4.45 4.55 5.98
CA TYR A 45 -4.74 4.60 7.42
C TYR A 45 -5.49 3.38 7.95
N GLY A 46 -6.23 2.68 7.10
CA GLY A 46 -7.02 1.53 7.52
C GLY A 46 -6.13 0.36 7.95
N CYS A 47 -6.77 -0.69 8.48
CA CYS A 47 -6.10 -1.87 9.04
C CYS A 47 -5.27 -1.56 10.30
N LEU A 48 -4.54 -2.56 10.78
CA LEU A 48 -3.66 -2.38 11.94
C LEU A 48 -2.47 -1.48 11.58
N ASP A 49 -1.92 -1.56 10.38
CA ASP A 49 -0.78 -0.75 9.93
C ASP A 49 -0.86 -0.46 8.42
N TRP A 50 0.02 0.44 7.98
CA TRP A 50 0.02 1.00 6.63
C TRP A 50 0.19 -0.06 5.55
N HIS A 51 1.18 -0.96 5.69
CA HIS A 51 1.39 -1.99 4.67
C HIS A 51 0.25 -3.03 4.63
N SER A 52 -0.40 -3.33 5.76
CA SER A 52 -1.61 -4.16 5.74
C SER A 52 -2.72 -3.50 4.92
N SER A 53 -2.83 -2.18 4.98
CA SER A 53 -3.75 -1.42 4.12
C SER A 53 -3.35 -1.52 2.65
N VAL A 54 -2.07 -1.31 2.32
CA VAL A 54 -1.56 -1.42 0.94
C VAL A 54 -1.81 -2.82 0.37
N HIS A 55 -1.49 -3.88 1.12
CA HIS A 55 -1.76 -5.26 0.73
C HIS A 55 -3.26 -5.50 0.45
N ASN A 56 -4.16 -4.95 1.27
CA ASN A 56 -5.60 -5.07 1.02
C ASN A 56 -6.06 -4.27 -0.22
N HIS A 57 -5.45 -3.12 -0.52
CA HIS A 57 -5.71 -2.40 -1.77
C HIS A 57 -5.25 -3.21 -2.98
N TRP A 58 -4.06 -3.82 -2.91
CA TRP A 58 -3.55 -4.73 -3.94
C TRP A 58 -4.46 -5.94 -4.11
N LEU A 59 -4.95 -6.53 -3.01
CA LEU A 59 -5.90 -7.65 -3.05
C LEU A 59 -7.17 -7.26 -3.81
N LEU A 60 -7.72 -6.07 -3.57
CA LEU A 60 -8.91 -5.59 -4.29
C LEU A 60 -8.64 -5.45 -5.80
N ALA A 61 -7.53 -4.82 -6.18
CA ALA A 61 -7.16 -4.68 -7.59
C ALA A 61 -6.98 -6.06 -8.26
N LYS A 62 -6.25 -6.96 -7.60
CA LYS A 62 -6.03 -8.32 -8.10
C LYS A 62 -7.31 -9.15 -8.17
N ALA A 63 -8.21 -9.01 -7.21
CA ALA A 63 -9.51 -9.69 -7.23
C ALA A 63 -10.36 -9.22 -8.42
N VAL A 64 -10.36 -7.92 -8.73
CA VAL A 64 -11.01 -7.37 -9.92
C VAL A 64 -10.39 -7.93 -11.20
N ARG A 65 -9.06 -8.03 -11.29
CA ARG A 65 -8.40 -8.62 -12.46
C ARG A 65 -8.78 -10.08 -12.68
N LEU A 66 -8.79 -10.87 -11.61
CA LEU A 66 -9.06 -12.31 -11.69
C LEU A 66 -10.55 -12.63 -11.87
N TYR A 67 -11.44 -11.79 -11.32
CA TYR A 67 -12.89 -12.01 -11.36
C TYR A 67 -13.65 -10.73 -11.81
N PRO A 68 -13.42 -10.25 -13.04
CA PRO A 68 -13.94 -8.96 -13.50
C PRO A 68 -15.48 -8.90 -13.60
N LYS A 69 -16.16 -10.05 -13.60
CA LYS A 69 -17.63 -10.17 -13.67
C LYS A 69 -18.27 -10.44 -12.30
N ALA A 70 -17.49 -10.53 -11.23
CA ALA A 70 -18.05 -10.76 -9.90
C ALA A 70 -18.82 -9.53 -9.40
N GLY A 71 -19.84 -9.76 -8.54
CA GLY A 71 -20.69 -8.68 -8.02
C GLY A 71 -19.92 -7.59 -7.27
N PHE A 72 -18.79 -7.94 -6.63
CA PHE A 72 -17.94 -6.98 -5.92
C PHE A 72 -17.11 -6.06 -6.84
N ALA A 73 -16.93 -6.42 -8.12
CA ALA A 73 -15.89 -5.80 -8.95
C ALA A 73 -16.14 -4.31 -9.16
N LYS A 74 -17.39 -3.92 -9.44
CA LYS A 74 -17.78 -2.51 -9.64
C LYS A 74 -17.55 -1.67 -8.40
N GLU A 75 -17.91 -2.19 -7.22
CA GLU A 75 -17.72 -1.49 -5.95
C GLU A 75 -16.24 -1.36 -5.62
N ALA A 76 -15.45 -2.42 -5.82
CA ALA A 76 -14.00 -2.39 -5.60
C ALA A 76 -13.30 -1.36 -6.50
N ILE A 77 -13.67 -1.27 -7.80
CA ILE A 77 -13.14 -0.26 -8.72
C ILE A 77 -13.48 1.14 -8.23
N SER A 78 -14.75 1.41 -7.94
CA SER A 78 -15.20 2.72 -7.46
C SER A 78 -14.50 3.12 -6.15
N PHE A 79 -14.30 2.17 -5.24
CA PHE A 79 -13.57 2.40 -4.00
C PHE A 79 -12.11 2.77 -4.28
N LEU A 80 -11.39 1.98 -5.10
CA LEU A 80 -9.99 2.24 -5.44
C LEU A 80 -9.82 3.62 -6.10
N GLN A 81 -10.72 4.00 -7.02
CA GLN A 81 -10.71 5.34 -7.64
C GLN A 81 -10.89 6.47 -6.61
N SER A 82 -11.72 6.27 -5.59
CA SER A 82 -11.94 7.26 -4.52
C SER A 82 -10.77 7.40 -3.54
N GLN A 83 -9.92 6.37 -3.45
CA GLN A 83 -8.77 6.34 -2.53
C GLN A 83 -7.48 6.78 -3.21
N LEU A 84 -7.20 6.27 -4.41
CA LEU A 84 -5.94 6.47 -5.13
C LEU A 84 -5.98 7.73 -6.00
N THR A 85 -6.39 8.86 -5.41
CA THR A 85 -6.35 10.16 -6.09
C THR A 85 -4.96 10.78 -5.97
N LYS A 86 -4.61 11.64 -6.93
CA LYS A 86 -3.32 12.34 -6.95
C LYS A 86 -3.07 13.14 -5.68
N GLU A 87 -4.09 13.84 -5.18
CA GLU A 87 -4.00 14.69 -3.99
C GLU A 87 -3.72 13.88 -2.73
N LYS A 88 -4.35 12.70 -2.60
CA LYS A 88 -4.12 11.82 -1.46
C LYS A 88 -2.75 11.15 -1.53
N ILE A 89 -2.28 10.76 -2.72
CA ILE A 89 -0.93 10.21 -2.90
C ILE A 89 0.13 11.26 -2.57
N GLN A 90 -0.09 12.52 -2.95
CA GLN A 90 0.79 13.62 -2.56
C GLN A 90 0.90 13.72 -1.04
N GLN A 91 -0.22 13.65 -0.31
CA GLN A 91 -0.22 13.66 1.14
C GLN A 91 0.48 12.43 1.76
N GLU A 92 0.27 11.23 1.22
CA GLU A 92 1.03 10.03 1.60
C GLU A 92 2.55 10.23 1.35
N THR A 93 2.92 10.83 0.23
CA THR A 93 4.33 11.11 -0.10
C THR A 93 4.94 12.07 0.92
N GLN A 94 4.24 13.13 1.28
CA GLN A 94 4.69 14.10 2.29
C GLN A 94 4.88 13.44 3.66
N SER A 95 4.05 12.47 4.04
CA SER A 95 4.23 11.73 5.30
C SER A 95 5.46 10.81 5.27
N PHE A 96 5.88 10.31 4.11
CA PHE A 96 7.11 9.52 3.98
C PHE A 96 8.39 10.35 4.08
N LEU A 97 8.41 11.60 3.58
CA LEU A 97 9.62 12.43 3.45
C LEU A 97 10.47 12.53 4.74
N PRO A 98 9.92 12.89 5.91
CA PRO A 98 10.72 13.01 7.14
C PRO A 98 11.14 11.66 7.75
N ARG A 99 10.61 10.53 7.27
CA ARG A 99 10.76 9.20 7.90
C ARG A 99 11.45 8.22 6.97
N LEU A 100 12.78 8.28 6.91
CA LEU A 100 13.59 7.54 5.93
C LEU A 100 13.42 6.01 5.99
N GLY A 101 13.27 5.44 7.19
CA GLY A 101 13.14 4.00 7.40
C GLY A 101 11.71 3.48 7.54
N TYR A 102 10.70 4.35 7.44
CA TYR A 102 9.29 3.95 7.59
C TYR A 102 8.91 2.93 6.51
N GLU A 103 8.26 1.84 6.92
CA GLU A 103 7.80 0.73 6.06
C GLU A 103 8.91 -0.07 5.33
N ARG A 104 10.18 0.14 5.71
CA ARG A 104 11.31 -0.58 5.12
C ARG A 104 11.39 -2.05 5.56
N PRO A 105 11.69 -2.99 4.65
CA PRO A 105 11.49 -2.95 3.19
C PRO A 105 10.11 -3.49 2.78
N TYR A 106 9.35 -4.06 3.73
CA TYR A 106 8.12 -4.80 3.48
C TYR A 106 7.00 -3.96 2.89
N GLY A 107 6.68 -2.81 3.50
CA GLY A 107 5.63 -1.94 2.99
C GLY A 107 6.02 -1.30 1.66
N TRP A 108 7.31 -1.03 1.45
CA TRP A 108 7.82 -0.59 0.14
C TRP A 108 7.54 -1.63 -0.94
N ALA A 109 7.83 -2.91 -0.68
CA ALA A 109 7.56 -3.98 -1.62
C ALA A 109 6.06 -4.13 -1.93
N TRP A 110 5.20 -4.05 -0.91
CA TRP A 110 3.75 -4.08 -1.13
C TRP A 110 3.23 -2.90 -1.94
N TYR A 111 3.82 -1.72 -1.75
CA TYR A 111 3.47 -0.55 -2.55
C TYR A 111 3.86 -0.72 -4.01
N LEU A 112 5.07 -1.21 -4.29
CA LEU A 112 5.51 -1.51 -5.64
C LEU A 112 4.67 -2.62 -6.29
N ALA A 113 4.28 -3.65 -5.54
CA ALA A 113 3.36 -4.67 -6.01
C ALA A 113 1.98 -4.10 -6.37
N LEU A 114 1.45 -3.15 -5.59
CA LEU A 114 0.22 -2.41 -5.92
C LEU A 114 0.37 -1.62 -7.22
N VAL A 115 1.47 -0.89 -7.38
CA VAL A 115 1.75 -0.14 -8.63
C VAL A 115 1.79 -1.08 -9.82
N ALA A 116 2.55 -2.18 -9.74
CA ALA A 116 2.67 -3.15 -10.83
C ALA A 116 1.33 -3.82 -11.20
N GLU A 117 0.52 -4.16 -10.20
CA GLU A 117 -0.82 -4.72 -10.40
C GLU A 117 -1.76 -3.71 -11.10
N LEU A 118 -1.69 -2.42 -10.76
CA LEU A 118 -2.48 -1.38 -11.44
C LEU A 118 -1.94 -1.09 -12.86
N ALA A 119 -0.64 -0.91 -13.03
CA ALA A 119 -0.03 -0.54 -14.32
C ALA A 119 -0.31 -1.58 -15.43
N THR A 120 -0.38 -2.86 -15.04
CA THR A 120 -0.66 -3.98 -15.95
C THR A 120 -2.13 -4.39 -15.97
N HIS A 121 -3.01 -3.64 -15.29
CA HIS A 121 -4.40 -4.02 -15.12
C HIS A 121 -5.19 -3.91 -16.45
N PRO A 122 -6.00 -4.91 -16.84
CA PRO A 122 -6.75 -4.89 -18.10
C PRO A 122 -7.92 -3.89 -18.10
N ASN A 123 -8.49 -3.58 -16.93
CA ASN A 123 -9.48 -2.51 -16.78
C ASN A 123 -8.79 -1.14 -16.82
N LYS A 124 -9.17 -0.28 -17.77
CA LYS A 124 -8.59 1.05 -18.01
C LYS A 124 -8.77 2.03 -16.86
N ASP A 125 -9.86 1.93 -16.11
CA ASP A 125 -10.11 2.78 -14.95
C ASP A 125 -9.09 2.52 -13.84
N LEU A 126 -8.75 1.25 -13.61
CA LEU A 126 -7.70 0.87 -12.64
C LEU A 126 -6.31 1.11 -13.18
N GLN A 127 -6.08 0.87 -14.48
CA GLN A 127 -4.80 1.15 -15.11
C GLN A 127 -4.40 2.62 -14.98
N ALA A 128 -5.35 3.53 -15.18
CA ALA A 128 -5.13 4.97 -15.06
C ALA A 128 -4.75 5.42 -13.63
N LEU A 129 -5.05 4.61 -12.59
CA LEU A 129 -4.66 4.95 -11.22
C LEU A 129 -3.16 4.81 -10.98
N ALA A 130 -2.45 4.00 -11.78
CA ALA A 130 -1.00 3.83 -11.64
C ALA A 130 -0.25 5.17 -11.77
N ASP A 131 -0.69 6.06 -12.67
CA ASP A 131 -0.08 7.39 -12.86
C ASP A 131 -0.20 8.27 -11.61
N ASN A 132 -1.26 8.09 -10.81
CA ASN A 132 -1.42 8.82 -9.56
C ASN A 132 -0.41 8.38 -8.48
N LEU A 133 0.07 7.13 -8.55
CA LEU A 133 1.00 6.54 -7.58
C LEU A 133 2.47 6.93 -7.86
N ALA A 134 2.77 7.46 -9.05
CA ALA A 134 4.13 7.67 -9.54
C ALA A 134 5.01 8.51 -8.61
N GLU A 135 4.46 9.50 -7.91
CA GLU A 135 5.25 10.37 -7.02
C GLU A 135 5.85 9.60 -5.83
N LEU A 136 5.02 8.82 -5.13
CA LEU A 136 5.48 7.98 -4.04
C LEU A 136 6.27 6.77 -4.55
N GLU A 137 5.94 6.25 -5.73
CA GLU A 137 6.70 5.17 -6.39
C GLU A 137 8.15 5.57 -6.60
N VAL A 138 8.42 6.73 -7.22
CA VAL A 138 9.78 7.22 -7.46
C VAL A 138 10.56 7.36 -6.14
N LEU A 139 9.90 7.86 -5.08
CA LEU A 139 10.51 7.97 -3.76
C LEU A 139 10.84 6.59 -3.17
N VAL A 140 9.90 5.64 -3.25
CA VAL A 140 10.04 4.28 -2.73
C VAL A 140 11.14 3.53 -3.49
N ILE A 141 11.16 3.57 -4.82
CA ILE A 141 12.22 2.94 -5.65
C ILE A 141 13.58 3.46 -5.22
N LYS A 142 13.75 4.78 -5.13
CA LYS A 142 15.02 5.39 -4.71
C LYS A 142 15.45 4.92 -3.32
N ARG A 143 14.51 4.85 -2.36
CA ARG A 143 14.80 4.38 -0.99
C ARG A 143 15.11 2.90 -0.94
N PHE A 144 14.41 2.09 -1.72
CA PHE A 144 14.61 0.66 -1.81
C PHE A 144 16.02 0.38 -2.37
N SER A 145 16.40 1.00 -3.49
CA SER A 145 17.75 0.86 -4.07
C SER A 145 18.83 1.28 -3.08
N ASN A 146 18.72 2.46 -2.47
CA ASN A 146 19.69 2.92 -1.47
C ASN A 146 19.79 1.98 -0.26
N TYR A 147 18.67 1.39 0.16
CA TYR A 147 18.68 0.41 1.24
C TYR A 147 19.42 -0.86 0.83
N LEU A 148 19.14 -1.40 -0.36
CA LEU A 148 19.84 -2.58 -0.86
C LEU A 148 21.35 -2.35 -0.98
N ASP A 149 21.76 -1.19 -1.49
CA ASP A 149 23.18 -0.82 -1.60
C ASP A 149 23.86 -0.69 -0.22
N SER A 150 23.09 -0.39 0.83
CA SER A 150 23.60 -0.28 2.20
C SER A 150 23.75 -1.62 2.93
N LEU A 151 23.20 -2.71 2.39
CA LEU A 151 23.24 -4.02 3.03
C LEU A 151 24.60 -4.69 2.85
N ILE A 152 25.29 -4.99 3.95
CA ILE A 152 26.50 -5.83 3.94
C ILE A 152 26.13 -7.30 3.75
N PHE A 153 24.99 -7.73 4.32
CA PHE A 153 24.47 -9.09 4.23
C PHE A 153 22.94 -9.06 4.06
N PRO A 154 22.34 -10.07 3.41
CA PRO A 154 20.90 -10.22 3.36
C PRO A 154 20.32 -10.47 4.77
N ILE A 155 19.14 -9.93 5.04
CA ILE A 155 18.36 -10.23 6.24
C ILE A 155 17.50 -11.46 5.95
N ASN A 156 17.72 -12.54 6.70
CA ASN A 156 17.08 -13.85 6.54
C ASN A 156 16.15 -14.21 7.72
N SER A 157 15.60 -13.20 8.41
CA SER A 157 14.63 -13.39 9.48
C SER A 157 13.31 -13.97 8.93
N GLY A 158 12.46 -14.54 9.80
CA GLY A 158 11.07 -14.86 9.44
C GLY A 158 10.10 -13.68 9.61
N LYS A 159 10.58 -12.44 9.51
CA LYS A 159 9.82 -11.21 9.85
C LYS A 159 9.78 -10.25 8.67
N HIS A 160 9.09 -9.12 8.82
CA HIS A 160 8.93 -8.11 7.76
C HIS A 160 10.26 -7.47 7.29
N ASP A 161 11.35 -7.55 8.06
CA ASP A 161 12.67 -7.06 7.62
C ASP A 161 13.39 -8.01 6.65
N GLN A 162 12.81 -9.16 6.32
CA GLN A 162 13.41 -10.16 5.44
C GLN A 162 13.57 -9.65 4.00
N THR A 163 14.81 -9.64 3.53
CA THR A 163 15.19 -9.02 2.25
C THR A 163 14.72 -9.78 1.00
N ALA A 164 14.80 -11.11 0.99
CA ALA A 164 14.45 -11.93 -0.18
C ALA A 164 12.96 -11.83 -0.55
N PHE A 165 12.07 -11.76 0.44
CA PHE A 165 10.63 -11.62 0.27
C PHE A 165 10.33 -10.27 -0.35
N SER A 166 10.86 -9.18 0.22
CA SER A 166 10.63 -7.85 -0.30
C SER A 166 11.19 -7.68 -1.72
N ILE A 167 12.35 -8.27 -2.03
CA ILE A 167 12.91 -8.25 -3.40
C ILE A 167 12.07 -9.10 -4.36
N GLY A 168 11.59 -10.27 -3.94
CA GLY A 168 10.79 -11.13 -4.80
C GLY A 168 9.37 -10.62 -5.05
N LEU A 169 8.87 -9.73 -4.20
CA LEU A 169 7.55 -9.12 -4.31
C LEU A 169 7.58 -7.79 -5.10
N ALA A 170 8.63 -6.99 -4.94
CA ALA A 170 8.81 -5.69 -5.60
C ALA A 170 9.13 -5.82 -7.09
#